data_AF-A0A7Y4FJ60-F1
#
_entry.id   AF-A0A7Y4FJ60-F1
#
_cell.length_a   1.000
_cell.length_b   1.000
_cell.length_c   1.000
_cell.angle_alpha   90.00
_cell.angle_beta   90.00
_cell.angle_gamma   90.00
#
_symmetry.space_group_name_H-M   'P 1'
#
loop_
_entity.id
_entity.type
_entity.pdbx_description
1 polymer ?
#
loop_
_entity_poly.entity_id
_entity_poly.type
_entity_poly.pdbx_seq_one_letter_code
_entity_poly.pdbx_strand_id
1 'polypeptide(L)' 'MKVKLFIASTIMLVSSALFRVLEIKFYGDIGPDGVLQESLFLPLSFIFFALAIVLYLLLIIKWIRTKIRS' A
#
# COMPACT_ATOMS: atom_id res chain seq x y z
N MET A 1 12.50 -7.62 -16.33
CA MET A 1 12.26 -7.89 -14.88
C MET A 1 11.96 -6.63 -14.04
N LYS A 2 12.43 -5.42 -14.43
CA LYS A 2 12.15 -4.15 -13.71
C LYS A 2 10.66 -3.75 -13.74
N VAL A 3 10.02 -3.89 -14.90
CA VAL A 3 8.61 -3.52 -15.14
C VAL A 3 7.63 -4.35 -14.29
N LYS A 4 7.88 -5.65 -14.10
CA LYS A 4 7.00 -6.52 -13.32
C LYS A 4 6.91 -6.12 -11.84
N LEU A 5 8.04 -5.79 -11.21
CA LEU A 5 8.06 -5.31 -9.82
C LEU A 5 7.37 -3.94 -9.70
N PHE A 6 7.62 -3.04 -10.66
CA PHE A 6 7.00 -1.73 -10.69
C PHE A 6 5.47 -1.84 -10.77
N ILE A 7 4.95 -2.59 -11.76
CA ILE A 7 3.52 -2.83 -11.91
C ILE A 7 2.92 -3.45 -10.63
N ALA A 8 3.57 -4.46 -10.05
CA ALA A 8 3.09 -5.09 -8.82
C ALA A 8 3.01 -4.09 -7.64
N SER A 9 4.04 -3.26 -7.45
CA SER A 9 4.03 -2.22 -6.41
C SER A 9 2.94 -1.17 -6.64
N THR A 10 2.71 -0.76 -7.89
CA THR A 10 1.66 0.20 -8.23
C THR A 10 0.28 -0.38 -7.99
N ILE A 11 0.03 -1.63 -8.38
CA ILE A 11 -1.25 -2.31 -8.12
C ILE A 11 -1.51 -2.39 -6.61
N MET A 12 -0.51 -2.77 -5.81
CA MET A 12 -0.69 -2.85 -4.36
C MET A 12 -0.96 -1.50 -3.71
N LEU A 13 -0.31 -0.44 -4.20
CA LEU A 13 -0.53 0.92 -3.72
C LEU A 13 -1.94 1.41 -4.06
N VAL A 14 -2.40 1.17 -5.30
CA VAL A 14 -3.77 1.49 -5.72
C VAL A 14 -4.81 0.70 -4.92
N SER A 15 -4.59 -0.58 -4.69
CA SER A 15 -5.49 -1.41 -3.86
C SER A 15 -5.55 -0.93 -2.41
N SER A 16 -4.43 -0.51 -1.83
CA SER A 16 -4.40 0.08 -0.48
C SER A 16 -5.25 1.36 -0.40
N ALA A 17 -5.11 2.26 -1.39
CA ALA A 17 -5.91 3.47 -1.48
C ALA A 17 -7.40 3.15 -1.64
N LEU A 18 -7.74 2.15 -2.46
CA LEU A 18 -9.12 1.68 -2.62
C LEU A 18 -9.70 1.17 -1.30
N PHE A 19 -8.96 0.35 -0.54
CA PHE A 19 -9.42 -0.12 0.77
C PHE A 19 -9.61 1.02 1.78
N ARG A 20 -8.76 2.05 1.74
CA ARG A 20 -8.93 3.26 2.58
C ARG A 20 -10.19 4.04 2.19
N VAL A 21 -10.48 4.18 0.89
CA VAL A 21 -11.70 4.84 0.43
C VAL A 21 -12.95 4.03 0.81
N LEU A 22 -12.89 2.71 0.68
CA LEU A 22 -13.98 1.82 1.07
C LEU A 22 -14.23 1.88 2.58
N GLU A 23 -13.18 1.92 3.40
CA GLU A 23 -13.30 2.12 4.84
C GLU A 23 -14.13 3.37 5.15
N ILE A 24 -13.73 4.53 4.63
CA ILE A 24 -14.42 5.80 4.87
C ILE A 24 -15.87 5.75 4.37
N LYS A 25 -16.11 5.08 3.23
CA LYS A 25 -17.46 4.93 2.65
C LYS A 25 -18.39 4.04 3.47
N PHE A 26 -17.89 2.93 4.01
CA PHE A 26 -18.71 1.89 4.65
C PHE A 26 -18.77 2.02 6.18
N TYR A 27 -17.68 2.46 6.81
CA TYR A 27 -17.53 2.56 8.26
C TYR A 27 -17.53 4.02 8.73
N GLY A 28 -17.45 4.98 7.81
CA GLY A 28 -17.25 6.37 8.16
C GLY A 28 -15.82 6.62 8.65
N ASP A 29 -15.63 7.78 9.27
CA ASP A 29 -14.42 8.09 10.04
C ASP A 29 -14.72 7.88 11.53
N ILE A 30 -13.95 8.49 12.42
CA ILE A 30 -14.19 8.50 13.86
C ILE A 30 -15.67 8.84 14.16
N GLY A 31 -16.37 7.90 14.80
CA GLY A 31 -17.78 8.08 15.16
C GLY A 31 -17.99 9.20 16.19
N PRO A 32 -19.24 9.62 16.44
CA PRO A 32 -19.57 10.64 17.44
C PRO A 32 -19.04 10.32 18.84
N ASP A 33 -18.83 9.04 19.10
CA ASP A 33 -18.39 8.47 20.37
C ASP A 33 -16.85 8.52 20.52
N GLY A 34 -16.14 9.05 19.52
CA GLY A 34 -14.67 9.12 19.48
C GLY A 34 -13.98 7.78 19.19
N VAL A 35 -14.76 6.73 18.92
CA VAL A 35 -14.25 5.38 18.66
C VAL A 35 -14.22 5.13 17.16
N LEU A 36 -13.07 4.65 16.68
CA LEU A 36 -12.91 4.16 15.32
C LEU A 36 -13.65 2.82 15.20
N GLN A 37 -14.61 2.71 14.28
CA GLN A 37 -15.32 1.46 14.06
C GLN A 37 -14.36 0.36 13.61
N GLU A 38 -14.55 -0.86 14.14
CA GLU A 38 -13.79 -2.03 13.73
C GLU A 38 -14.06 -2.34 12.25
N SER A 39 -13.09 -2.03 11.39
CA SER A 39 -13.15 -2.31 9.96
C SER A 39 -12.08 -3.32 9.58
N LEU A 40 -12.43 -4.28 8.72
CA LEU A 40 -11.45 -5.19 8.11
C LEU A 40 -10.62 -4.48 7.02
N PHE A 41 -11.10 -3.35 6.53
CA PHE A 41 -10.49 -2.59 5.45
C PHE A 41 -9.26 -1.80 5.89
N LEU A 42 -9.23 -1.31 7.14
CA LEU A 42 -8.07 -0.57 7.65
C LEU A 42 -6.83 -1.48 7.86
N PRO A 43 -6.94 -2.66 8.50
CA PRO A 43 -5.84 -3.62 8.57
C PRO A 43 -5.37 -4.08 7.17
N LEU A 44 -6.30 -4.34 6.24
CA LEU A 44 -5.95 -4.69 4.86
C LEU A 44 -5.23 -3.56 4.14
N SER A 45 -5.77 -2.33 4.20
CA SER A 45 -5.15 -1.15 3.59
C SER A 45 -3.71 -0.97 4.09
N PHE A 46 -3.49 -1.17 5.39
CA PHE A 46 -2.17 -1.10 6.00
C PHE A 46 -1.21 -2.19 5.50
N ILE A 47 -1.65 -3.45 5.45
CA ILE A 47 -0.81 -4.56 4.96
C ILE A 47 -0.42 -4.34 3.49
N PHE A 48 -1.38 -3.96 2.65
CA PHE A 48 -1.11 -3.69 1.23
C PHE A 48 -0.18 -2.48 1.05
N PHE A 49 -0.34 -1.45 1.86
CA PHE A 49 0.55 -0.29 1.86
C PHE A 49 1.98 -0.66 2.26
N ALA A 50 2.14 -1.41 3.35
CA ALA A 50 3.43 -1.90 3.82
C ALA A 50 4.11 -2.76 2.75
N LEU A 51 3.37 -3.66 2.08
CA LEU A 51 3.90 -4.47 0.99
C LEU A 51 4.34 -3.60 -0.20
N ALA A 52 3.54 -2.60 -0.57
CA ALA A 52 3.88 -1.68 -1.65
C ALA A 52 5.19 -0.93 -1.37
N ILE A 53 5.38 -0.45 -0.14
CA ILE A 53 6.64 0.19 0.31
C ILE A 53 7.81 -0.78 0.20
N VAL A 54 7.68 -2.01 0.70
CA VAL A 54 8.76 -3.01 0.66
C VAL A 54 9.15 -3.31 -0.78
N LEU A 55 8.18 -3.52 -1.68
CA LEU A 55 8.44 -3.76 -3.10
C LEU A 55 9.13 -2.56 -3.76
N TYR A 56 8.72 -1.33 -3.41
CA TYR A 56 9.33 -0.12 -3.92
C TYR A 56 10.79 0.05 -3.46
N LEU A 57 11.07 -0.24 -2.19
CA LEU A 57 12.44 -0.25 -1.64
C LEU A 57 13.31 -1.29 -2.35
N LEU A 58 12.81 -2.50 -2.59
CA LEU A 58 13.52 -3.53 -3.34
C LEU A 58 13.80 -3.08 -4.79
N LEU A 59 12.86 -2.38 -5.42
CA LEU A 59 13.06 -1.80 -6.75
C LEU A 59 14.20 -0.77 -6.74
N ILE A 60 14.22 0.13 -5.75
CA ILE A 60 15.28 1.14 -5.58
C ILE A 60 16.63 0.47 -5.35
N ILE A 61 16.73 -0.47 -4.41
CA ILE A 61 17.98 -1.19 -4.11
C ILE A 61 18.51 -1.90 -5.36
N LYS A 62 17.61 -2.57 -6.10
CA LYS A 62 17.97 -3.25 -7.35
C LYS A 62 18.45 -2.25 -8.40
N TRP A 63 17.79 -1.10 -8.52
CA TRP A 63 18.19 -0.03 -9.44
C TRP A 63 19.58 0.51 -9.11
N ILE A 64 19.84 0.84 -7.84
CA ILE A 64 21.15 1.31 -7.35
C ILE A 64 22.23 0.26 -7.64
N ARG A 65 22.00 -1.01 -7.30
CA ARG A 65 22.94 -2.11 -7.58
C ARG A 65 23.25 -2.26 -9.07
N THR A 66 22.25 -2.13 -9.94
CA THR A 66 22.49 -2.19 -11.39
C THR A 66 23.26 -0.99 -11.92
N LYS A 67 23.10 0.19 -11.31
CA LYS A 67 23.81 1.41 -11.71
C LYS A 67 25.27 1.41 -11.24
N ILE A 68 25.57 0.85 -10.07
CA ILE A 68 26.94 0.74 -9.54
C ILE A 68 27.76 -0.30 -10.32
N ARG A 69 27.11 -1.31 -10.90
CA ARG A 69 27.78 -2.43 -11.60
C ARG A 69 27.89 -2.23 -13.12
N SER A 70 27.43 -1.09 -13.64
CA SER A 70 27.50 -0.70 -15.06
C SER A 70 28.51 0.41 -15.24
#